data_AF-A0A3D5BA65-F1
#
_entry.id   AF-A0A3D5BA65-F1
#
_cell.length_a   1.000
_cell.length_b   1.000
_cell.length_c   1.000
_cell.angle_alpha   90.00
_cell.angle_beta   90.00
_cell.angle_gamma   90.00
#
_symmetry.space_group_name_H-M   'P 1'
#
loop_
_entity.id
_entity.type
_entity.pdbx_description
1 polymer ?
#
loop_
_entity_poly.entity_id
_entity_poly.type
_entity_poly.pdbx_seq_one_letter_code
_entity_poly.pdbx_strand_id
1 'polypeptide(L)'
;MRKTYILIGKRIEKSEAHPYGWKRVDFVPEDETCVVVLGGNGTENDEQSNGNAKSVDLLLKAYGLRDGVNVYSIIYRNDAEGEEHFIPYLQQLRSREVLFEKHGRKEIKERTPKQKEFIEKAEQLQGKSAVDASNPEISDPSYVENLFDKLLLYRISDLDGQRLPFEEAIGRVRKLNIVAHCHSAYLFLKLEDMMQQKMKEFGYSDEERKAIQKQLLCVAFAPYAPLGVSKSTMLSFGSMKDDEVWHQNAFHREAQNLDKTGEFKLSYFEEKLGNVFVASSMTEGQVGSVEHSFSNYLMPKRALSEEGEIMVLFGRNAVLNGVRGSKEGRLISNVRDLLCGDDAKTLCLFEKLRERGKKTYAKLMNLARKFALTKAKQSRGNL
;
A
#
# COMPACT_ATOMS: atom_id res chain seq x y z
N MET A 1 -4.28 25.53 12.05
CA MET A 1 -4.48 24.32 11.25
C MET A 1 -4.44 23.14 12.21
N ARG A 2 -5.49 22.31 12.26
CA ARG A 2 -5.53 21.13 13.15
C ARG A 2 -4.60 20.06 12.59
N LYS A 3 -3.82 19.41 13.45
CA LYS A 3 -2.79 18.44 13.03
C LYS A 3 -3.38 17.04 12.98
N THR A 4 -3.15 16.34 11.88
CA THR A 4 -3.30 14.88 11.86
C THR A 4 -2.05 14.27 12.47
N TYR A 5 -2.19 13.26 13.32
CA TYR A 5 -1.07 12.50 13.87
C TYR A 5 -1.36 11.01 13.85
N ILE A 6 -0.29 10.22 13.98
CA ILE A 6 -0.38 8.77 14.00
C ILE A 6 -0.19 8.25 15.42
N LEU A 7 -1.13 7.38 15.82
CA LEU A 7 -0.97 6.51 16.98
C LEU A 7 -0.62 5.11 16.50
N ILE A 8 0.25 4.43 17.24
CA ILE A 8 0.62 3.04 17.01
C ILE A 8 0.07 2.24 18.18
N GLY A 9 -0.45 1.06 17.91
CA GLY A 9 -0.71 0.11 18.97
C GLY A 9 -0.36 -1.30 18.59
N LYS A 10 0.01 -2.04 19.63
CA LYS A 10 0.35 -3.44 19.59
C LYS A 10 -0.91 -4.24 19.85
N ARG A 11 -1.19 -5.22 18.98
CA ARG A 11 -2.24 -6.21 19.22
C ARG A 11 -1.81 -7.15 20.33
N ILE A 12 -2.70 -7.34 21.29
CA ILE A 12 -2.55 -8.16 22.48
C ILE A 12 -3.82 -8.99 22.71
N GLU A 13 -3.80 -9.88 23.68
CA GLU A 13 -5.00 -10.61 24.06
C GLU A 13 -6.05 -9.67 24.66
N LYS A 14 -7.31 -9.96 24.33
CA LYS A 14 -8.44 -9.19 24.85
C LYS A 14 -8.58 -9.49 26.34
N SER A 15 -8.64 -8.44 27.14
CA SER A 15 -8.82 -8.50 28.60
C SER A 15 -9.67 -7.31 29.04
N GLU A 16 -10.02 -7.26 30.32
CA GLU A 16 -10.72 -6.11 30.91
C GLU A 16 -9.91 -4.81 30.75
N ALA A 17 -8.59 -4.88 30.97
CA ALA A 17 -7.69 -3.74 30.77
C ALA A 17 -7.52 -3.33 29.30
N HIS A 18 -7.77 -4.27 28.37
CA HIS A 18 -7.59 -4.07 26.94
C HIS A 18 -8.79 -4.63 26.16
N PRO A 19 -9.93 -3.92 26.14
CA PRO A 19 -11.21 -4.45 25.67
C PRO A 19 -11.24 -4.80 24.18
N TYR A 20 -10.37 -4.17 23.38
CA TYR A 20 -10.20 -4.51 21.97
C TYR A 20 -9.07 -5.52 21.76
N GLY A 21 -8.20 -5.78 22.74
CA GLY A 21 -6.94 -6.49 22.53
C GLY A 21 -5.92 -5.63 21.80
N TRP A 22 -5.90 -4.33 22.11
CA TRP A 22 -5.04 -3.34 21.49
C TRP A 22 -4.47 -2.43 22.58
N LYS A 23 -3.16 -2.20 22.54
CA LYS A 23 -2.45 -1.36 23.50
C LYS A 23 -1.60 -0.34 22.74
N ARG A 24 -1.83 0.93 23.01
CA ARG A 24 -1.01 2.03 22.49
C ARG A 24 0.46 1.84 22.89
N VAL A 25 1.35 2.11 21.94
CA VAL A 25 2.81 2.11 22.13
C VAL A 25 3.40 3.34 21.46
N ASP A 26 4.57 3.77 21.91
CA ASP A 26 5.22 4.97 21.37
C ASP A 26 6.05 4.69 20.12
N PHE A 27 6.66 3.50 20.02
CA PHE A 27 7.49 3.08 18.89
C PHE A 27 7.35 1.56 18.60
N VAL A 28 7.79 1.14 17.42
CA VAL A 28 7.90 -0.27 17.03
C VAL A 28 9.37 -0.71 17.15
N PRO A 29 9.72 -1.62 18.07
CA PRO A 29 11.10 -2.05 18.31
C PRO A 29 11.82 -2.51 17.04
N GLU A 30 13.05 -2.07 16.86
CA GLU A 30 13.85 -2.29 15.66
C GLU A 30 14.42 -3.71 15.54
N ASP A 31 14.54 -4.40 16.67
CA ASP A 31 15.19 -5.70 16.83
C ASP A 31 14.21 -6.88 16.88
N GLU A 32 12.90 -6.62 16.90
CA GLU A 32 11.87 -7.65 16.89
C GLU A 32 11.30 -7.91 15.49
N THR A 33 11.03 -9.18 15.18
CA THR A 33 10.24 -9.50 13.98
C THR A 33 8.80 -9.04 14.19
N CYS A 34 8.29 -8.23 13.27
CA CYS A 34 6.95 -7.69 13.38
C CYS A 34 6.23 -7.56 12.04
N VAL A 35 4.91 -7.45 12.14
CA VAL A 35 4.03 -7.00 11.07
C VAL A 35 3.34 -5.71 11.51
N VAL A 36 3.43 -4.66 10.69
CA VAL A 36 2.72 -3.40 10.91
C VAL A 36 1.61 -3.27 9.87
N VAL A 37 0.37 -3.19 10.33
CA VAL A 37 -0.80 -3.03 9.49
C VAL A 37 -1.15 -1.55 9.37
N LEU A 38 -0.95 -1.03 8.18
CA LEU A 38 -1.32 0.32 7.77
C LEU A 38 -2.71 0.26 7.14
N GLY A 39 -3.75 0.54 7.96
CA GLY A 39 -5.15 0.49 7.54
C GLY A 39 -5.52 1.55 6.49
N GLY A 40 -6.67 1.42 5.85
CA GLY A 40 -7.15 2.41 4.87
C GLY A 40 -7.53 3.76 5.50
N ASN A 41 -8.01 4.67 4.64
CA ASN A 41 -8.67 5.89 5.07
C ASN A 41 -9.80 5.56 6.07
N GLY A 42 -9.95 6.37 7.12
CA GLY A 42 -10.98 6.16 8.14
C GLY A 42 -10.61 5.19 9.27
N THR A 43 -9.34 4.78 9.39
CA THR A 43 -8.85 4.10 10.61
C THR A 43 -8.59 5.14 11.70
N GLU A 44 -9.63 5.55 12.41
CA GLU A 44 -9.64 6.73 13.30
C GLU A 44 -9.71 6.36 14.79
N ASN A 45 -9.95 5.08 15.11
CA ASN A 45 -10.04 4.60 16.49
C ASN A 45 -9.40 3.22 16.70
N ASP A 46 -9.26 2.86 17.98
CA ASP A 46 -8.64 1.62 18.45
C ASP A 46 -9.37 0.37 17.94
N GLU A 47 -10.70 0.39 17.84
CA GLU A 47 -11.50 -0.74 17.37
C GLU A 47 -11.20 -1.06 15.91
N GLN A 48 -11.24 -0.04 15.04
CA GLN A 48 -10.93 -0.17 13.61
C GLN A 48 -9.48 -0.61 13.42
N SER A 49 -8.53 0.03 14.11
CA SER A 49 -7.11 -0.30 14.03
C SER A 49 -6.84 -1.74 14.48
N ASN A 50 -7.50 -2.18 15.55
CA ASN A 50 -7.41 -3.55 16.01
C ASN A 50 -8.06 -4.56 15.06
N GLY A 51 -9.18 -4.19 14.42
CA GLY A 51 -9.83 -4.99 13.38
C GLY A 51 -8.87 -5.31 12.23
N ASN A 52 -8.12 -4.30 11.77
CA ASN A 52 -7.09 -4.47 10.75
C ASN A 52 -5.97 -5.44 11.21
N ALA A 53 -5.45 -5.25 12.43
CA ALA A 53 -4.43 -6.14 12.99
C ALA A 53 -4.92 -7.57 13.23
N LYS A 54 -6.21 -7.76 13.55
CA LYS A 54 -6.82 -9.05 13.85
C LYS A 54 -6.69 -10.03 12.69
N SER A 55 -6.92 -9.60 11.45
CA SER A 55 -6.85 -10.49 10.29
C SER A 55 -5.45 -11.04 10.07
N VAL A 56 -4.41 -10.22 10.24
CA VAL A 56 -3.01 -10.67 10.17
C VAL A 56 -2.66 -11.57 11.34
N ASP A 57 -3.05 -11.22 12.56
CA ASP A 57 -2.80 -12.05 13.75
C ASP A 57 -3.41 -13.44 13.65
N LEU A 58 -4.67 -13.53 13.18
CA LEU A 58 -5.33 -14.81 12.97
C LEU A 58 -4.65 -15.61 11.84
N LEU A 59 -4.21 -14.95 10.77
CA LEU A 59 -3.44 -15.59 9.72
C LEU A 59 -2.14 -16.20 10.29
N LEU A 60 -1.36 -15.42 11.05
CA LEU A 60 -0.11 -15.93 11.63
C LEU A 60 -0.35 -17.08 12.60
N LYS A 61 -1.43 -17.03 13.39
CA LYS A 61 -1.83 -18.12 14.30
C LYS A 61 -2.18 -19.40 13.55
N ALA A 62 -2.99 -19.28 12.49
CA ALA A 62 -3.43 -20.43 11.69
C ALA A 62 -2.27 -21.20 11.05
N TYR A 63 -1.11 -20.55 10.86
CA TYR A 63 0.09 -21.13 10.26
C TYR A 63 1.26 -21.29 11.24
N GLY A 64 1.02 -21.17 12.55
CA GLY A 64 2.04 -21.39 13.59
C GLY A 64 3.20 -20.38 13.57
N LEU A 65 3.01 -19.19 12.97
CA LEU A 65 4.04 -18.15 12.85
C LEU A 65 3.90 -17.04 13.90
N ARG A 66 2.83 -17.04 14.71
CA ARG A 66 2.54 -15.95 15.64
C ARG A 66 3.53 -15.82 16.79
N ASP A 67 4.10 -16.95 17.23
CA ASP A 67 5.09 -16.95 18.31
C ASP A 67 6.35 -16.16 17.92
N GLY A 68 6.84 -15.30 18.81
CA GLY A 68 7.95 -14.39 18.56
C GLY A 68 7.72 -13.32 17.49
N VAL A 69 6.47 -13.08 17.05
CA VAL A 69 6.13 -12.05 16.04
C VAL A 69 5.09 -11.07 16.60
N ASN A 70 5.45 -9.80 16.70
CA ASN A 70 4.52 -8.77 17.15
C ASN A 70 3.68 -8.22 15.97
N VAL A 71 2.40 -7.97 16.21
CA VAL A 71 1.50 -7.35 15.23
C VAL A 71 1.11 -5.97 15.75
N TYR A 72 1.37 -4.95 14.96
CA TYR A 72 1.01 -3.57 15.24
C TYR A 72 0.02 -3.06 14.20
N SER A 73 -0.71 -2.02 14.55
CA SER A 73 -1.53 -1.25 13.62
C SER A 73 -1.55 0.22 14.01
N ILE A 74 -1.91 1.06 13.04
CA ILE A 74 -1.92 2.51 13.21
C ILE A 74 -3.34 3.08 13.24
N ILE A 75 -3.46 4.28 13.79
CA ILE A 75 -4.63 5.13 13.74
C ILE A 75 -4.22 6.47 13.12
N TYR A 76 -5.01 6.94 12.16
CA TYR A 76 -4.96 8.30 11.64
C TYR A 76 -5.87 9.16 12.52
N ARG A 77 -5.32 9.74 13.59
CA ARG A 77 -6.11 10.57 14.50
C ARG A 77 -6.01 12.02 14.06
N ASN A 78 -7.14 12.71 14.12
CA ASN A 78 -7.18 14.14 13.94
C ASN A 78 -7.89 14.80 15.12
N ASP A 79 -7.50 16.03 15.41
CA ASP A 79 -8.11 16.89 16.43
C ASP A 79 -9.30 17.69 15.88
N ALA A 80 -9.84 17.34 14.71
CA ALA A 80 -11.07 17.96 14.22
C ALA A 80 -12.29 17.39 14.94
N GLU A 81 -13.04 18.30 15.56
CA GLU A 81 -14.32 18.02 16.19
C GLU A 81 -15.47 18.54 15.31
N GLY A 82 -16.63 17.89 15.41
CA GLY A 82 -17.87 18.34 14.78
C GLY A 82 -17.92 18.14 13.25
N GLU A 83 -18.43 19.14 12.54
CA GLU A 83 -18.67 19.04 11.09
C GLU A 83 -17.39 18.99 10.26
N GLU A 84 -16.20 19.22 10.83
CA GLU A 84 -14.93 19.33 10.11
C GLU A 84 -14.20 17.98 9.87
N HIS A 85 -14.77 16.86 10.31
CA HIS A 85 -14.14 15.53 10.21
C HIS A 85 -13.81 15.09 8.76
N PHE A 86 -14.43 15.69 7.75
CA PHE A 86 -14.16 15.39 6.33
C PHE A 86 -12.90 16.09 5.79
N ILE A 87 -12.37 17.12 6.46
CA ILE A 87 -11.21 17.89 5.97
C ILE A 87 -9.93 17.03 5.87
N PRO A 88 -9.56 16.20 6.86
CA PRO A 88 -8.43 15.28 6.73
C PRO A 88 -8.57 14.31 5.58
N TYR A 89 -9.78 13.82 5.34
CA TYR A 89 -10.05 12.94 4.22
C TYR A 89 -9.74 13.65 2.88
N LEU A 90 -10.13 14.92 2.75
CA LEU A 90 -9.78 15.74 1.58
C LEU A 90 -8.28 16.04 1.49
N GLN A 91 -7.61 16.29 2.61
CA GLN A 91 -6.16 16.50 2.65
C GLN A 91 -5.41 15.24 2.23
N GLN A 92 -5.82 14.05 2.70
CA GLN A 92 -5.28 12.76 2.28
C GLN A 92 -5.50 12.51 0.79
N LEU A 93 -6.69 12.80 0.26
CA LEU A 93 -6.98 12.75 -1.17
C LEU A 93 -6.00 13.65 -1.95
N ARG A 94 -5.86 14.91 -1.53
CA ARG A 94 -4.98 15.88 -2.21
C ARG A 94 -3.50 15.47 -2.11
N SER A 95 -3.08 14.90 -0.98
CA SER A 95 -1.73 14.36 -0.79
C SER A 95 -1.40 13.28 -1.83
N ARG A 96 -2.38 12.40 -2.10
CA ARG A 96 -2.26 11.37 -3.15
C ARG A 96 -2.17 12.00 -4.54
N GLU A 97 -3.06 12.94 -4.84
CA GLU A 97 -3.07 13.68 -6.12
C GLU A 97 -1.67 14.27 -6.42
N VAL A 98 -1.07 14.94 -5.43
CA VAL A 98 0.29 15.50 -5.53
C VAL A 98 1.34 14.41 -5.81
N LEU A 99 1.24 13.26 -5.15
CA LEU A 99 2.16 12.14 -5.39
C LEU A 99 1.99 11.58 -6.82
N PHE A 100 0.77 11.43 -7.32
CA PHE A 100 0.52 11.03 -8.71
C PHE A 100 1.15 12.02 -9.70
N GLU A 101 0.94 13.32 -9.49
CA GLU A 101 1.50 14.40 -10.32
C GLU A 101 3.04 14.36 -10.33
N LYS A 102 3.69 14.17 -9.17
CA LYS A 102 5.15 14.00 -9.05
C LYS A 102 5.68 12.86 -9.92
N HIS A 103 4.89 11.80 -10.11
CA HIS A 103 5.24 10.65 -10.95
C HIS A 103 4.72 10.76 -12.39
N GLY A 104 4.33 11.96 -12.83
CA GLY A 104 3.86 12.23 -14.19
C GLY A 104 2.53 11.57 -14.52
N ARG A 105 1.76 11.16 -13.50
CA ARG A 105 0.45 10.54 -13.67
C ARG A 105 -0.60 11.63 -13.52
N LYS A 106 -1.29 11.95 -14.61
CA LYS A 106 -2.45 12.83 -14.57
C LYS A 106 -3.65 12.00 -14.14
N GLU A 107 -4.20 12.34 -12.98
CA GLU A 107 -5.54 11.90 -12.60
C GLU A 107 -6.57 12.61 -13.50
N ILE A 108 -7.60 11.89 -13.93
CA ILE A 108 -8.75 12.44 -14.65
C ILE A 108 -9.73 12.95 -13.59
N LYS A 109 -9.66 14.25 -13.36
CA LYS A 109 -10.29 15.07 -12.31
C LYS A 109 -11.82 15.03 -12.15
N GLU A 110 -12.52 13.95 -12.44
CA GLU A 110 -13.95 13.85 -12.12
C GLU A 110 -14.14 13.45 -10.66
N ARG A 111 -14.05 14.47 -9.80
CA ARG A 111 -14.47 14.37 -8.40
C ARG A 111 -15.93 13.92 -8.33
N THR A 112 -16.24 13.02 -7.42
CA THR A 112 -17.62 12.61 -7.16
C THR A 112 -18.43 13.81 -6.65
N PRO A 113 -19.77 13.83 -6.81
CA PRO A 113 -20.60 14.91 -6.26
C PRO A 113 -20.36 15.15 -4.77
N LYS A 114 -20.20 14.08 -3.99
CA LYS A 114 -19.89 14.13 -2.56
C LYS A 114 -18.52 14.76 -2.27
N GLN A 115 -17.49 14.44 -3.06
CA GLN A 115 -16.18 15.08 -2.93
C GLN A 115 -16.25 16.59 -3.24
N LYS A 116 -17.01 16.98 -4.28
CA LYS A 116 -17.22 18.40 -4.62
C LYS A 116 -17.91 19.15 -3.48
N GLU A 117 -18.99 18.60 -2.94
CA GLU A 117 -19.69 19.15 -1.78
C GLU A 117 -18.77 19.31 -0.57
N PHE A 118 -17.98 18.27 -0.24
CA PHE A 118 -17.00 18.35 0.84
C PHE A 118 -15.96 19.44 0.60
N ILE A 119 -15.49 19.61 -0.63
CA ILE A 119 -14.50 20.66 -0.95
C ILE A 119 -15.10 22.04 -0.78
N GLU A 120 -16.31 22.28 -1.30
CA GLU A 120 -17.01 23.55 -1.12
C GLU A 120 -17.22 23.86 0.37
N LYS A 121 -17.61 22.85 1.17
CA LYS A 121 -17.77 22.99 2.61
C LYS A 121 -16.44 23.24 3.35
N ALA A 122 -15.34 22.58 2.96
CA ALA A 122 -14.01 22.83 3.50
C ALA A 122 -13.56 24.27 3.24
N GLU A 123 -13.75 24.74 2.00
CA GLU A 123 -13.39 26.10 1.60
C GLU A 123 -14.19 27.16 2.36
N GLN A 124 -15.46 26.89 2.68
CA GLN A 124 -16.28 27.76 3.52
C GLN A 124 -15.81 27.79 4.98
N LEU A 125 -15.41 26.65 5.55
CA LEU A 125 -15.04 26.54 6.97
C LEU A 125 -13.62 27.00 7.27
N GLN A 126 -12.65 26.71 6.41
CA GLN A 126 -11.22 26.94 6.67
C GLN A 126 -10.50 27.71 5.53
N GLY A 127 -11.25 28.21 4.55
CA GLY A 127 -10.70 28.91 3.39
C GLY A 127 -10.05 27.98 2.36
N LYS A 128 -9.63 28.54 1.22
CA LYS A 128 -9.04 27.79 0.10
C LYS A 128 -7.75 27.03 0.46
N SER A 129 -7.00 27.48 1.46
CA SER A 129 -5.75 26.86 1.92
C SER A 129 -5.93 25.48 2.57
N ALA A 130 -7.14 25.12 2.98
CA ALA A 130 -7.43 23.86 3.68
C ALA A 130 -7.22 22.61 2.81
N VAL A 131 -7.31 22.76 1.48
CA VAL A 131 -7.18 21.71 0.46
C VAL A 131 -6.28 22.12 -0.71
N ASP A 132 -5.51 23.20 -0.55
CA ASP A 132 -4.58 23.68 -1.56
C ASP A 132 -3.31 22.81 -1.62
N ALA A 133 -2.93 22.31 -2.81
CA ALA A 133 -1.70 21.52 -2.95
C ALA A 133 -0.42 22.33 -2.73
N SER A 134 -0.48 23.67 -2.77
CA SER A 134 0.67 24.50 -2.43
C SER A 134 0.97 24.50 -0.93
N ASN A 135 0.06 24.00 -0.10
CA ASN A 135 0.25 23.86 1.34
C ASN A 135 1.20 22.68 1.65
N PRO A 136 2.32 22.90 2.35
CA PRO A 136 3.27 21.84 2.69
C PRO A 136 2.67 20.70 3.51
N GLU A 137 1.69 20.97 4.39
CA GLU A 137 1.04 19.91 5.20
C GLU A 137 0.19 18.96 4.33
N ILE A 138 -0.11 19.35 3.08
CA ILE A 138 -0.80 18.51 2.10
C ILE A 138 0.20 17.74 1.22
N SER A 139 1.32 18.36 0.79
CA SER A 139 2.32 17.64 0.00
C SER A 139 3.15 16.66 0.84
N ASP A 140 3.44 17.04 2.08
CA ASP A 140 4.31 16.37 3.04
C ASP A 140 3.70 16.42 4.45
N PRO A 141 2.64 15.63 4.71
CA PRO A 141 1.95 15.70 5.99
C PRO A 141 2.87 15.31 7.16
N SER A 142 2.81 16.09 8.24
CA SER A 142 3.67 15.91 9.43
C SER A 142 3.52 14.53 10.10
N TYR A 143 2.36 13.89 9.95
CA TYR A 143 2.15 12.54 10.45
C TYR A 143 3.03 11.48 9.78
N VAL A 144 3.50 11.74 8.55
CA VAL A 144 4.40 10.85 7.82
C VAL A 144 5.76 10.81 8.53
N GLU A 145 6.32 11.98 8.85
CA GLU A 145 7.57 12.11 9.59
C GLU A 145 7.46 11.47 10.97
N ASN A 146 6.36 11.73 11.68
CA ASN A 146 6.12 11.13 12.99
C ASN A 146 6.09 9.58 12.94
N LEU A 147 5.51 8.99 11.90
CA LEU A 147 5.53 7.54 11.73
C LEU A 147 6.93 7.05 11.32
N PHE A 148 7.64 7.78 10.47
CA PHE A 148 9.00 7.44 10.07
C PHE A 148 9.92 7.28 11.28
N ASP A 149 9.90 8.26 12.20
CA ASP A 149 10.73 8.24 13.41
C ASP A 149 10.41 7.03 14.31
N LYS A 150 9.12 6.70 14.44
CA LYS A 150 8.63 5.62 15.30
C LYS A 150 8.79 4.21 14.71
N LEU A 151 8.99 4.10 13.40
CA LEU A 151 8.93 2.83 12.68
C LEU A 151 10.24 2.46 11.95
N LEU A 152 10.91 3.42 11.32
CA LEU A 152 12.01 3.18 10.39
C LEU A 152 13.34 3.80 10.80
N LEU A 153 13.34 4.96 11.47
CA LEU A 153 14.57 5.71 11.78
C LEU A 153 15.62 4.84 12.50
N TYR A 154 15.23 4.18 13.60
CA TYR A 154 16.15 3.34 14.39
C TYR A 154 16.49 1.98 13.75
N ARG A 155 15.97 1.72 12.55
CA ARG A 155 16.40 0.57 11.73
C ARG A 155 17.61 0.91 10.83
N ILE A 156 17.91 2.20 10.67
CA ILE A 156 19.03 2.71 9.86
C ILE A 156 19.97 3.63 10.66
N SER A 157 19.64 3.90 11.91
CA SER A 157 20.47 4.67 12.84
C SER A 157 20.36 4.14 14.27
N ASP A 158 21.33 4.46 15.11
CA ASP A 158 21.23 4.26 16.55
C ASP A 158 20.53 5.44 17.26
N LEU A 159 20.42 5.36 18.59
CA LEU A 159 19.76 6.39 19.41
C LEU A 159 20.53 7.72 19.43
N ASP A 160 21.82 7.72 19.12
CA ASP A 160 22.67 8.90 19.04
C ASP A 160 22.61 9.54 17.63
N GLY A 161 21.76 9.01 16.74
CA GLY A 161 21.59 9.47 15.37
C GLY A 161 22.76 9.11 14.45
N GLN A 162 23.60 8.17 14.86
CA GLN A 162 24.69 7.67 14.03
C GLN A 162 24.20 6.57 13.10
N ARG A 163 24.86 6.49 11.95
CA ARG A 163 24.66 5.44 10.96
C ARG A 163 24.93 4.05 11.55
N LEU A 164 24.03 3.10 11.34
CA LEU A 164 24.31 1.69 11.65
C LEU A 164 25.24 1.03 10.61
N PRO A 165 26.04 0.03 11.01
CA PRO A 165 26.71 -0.87 10.06
C PRO A 165 25.72 -1.45 9.04
N PHE A 166 26.17 -1.66 7.81
CA PHE A 166 25.32 -2.12 6.70
C PHE A 166 24.55 -3.41 7.03
N GLU A 167 25.25 -4.43 7.54
CA GLU A 167 24.67 -5.74 7.90
C GLU A 167 23.66 -5.64 9.05
N GLU A 168 23.83 -4.65 9.93
CA GLU A 168 22.88 -4.42 11.01
C GLU A 168 21.63 -3.72 10.49
N ALA A 169 21.79 -2.68 9.68
CA ALA A 169 20.66 -1.95 9.09
C ALA A 169 19.80 -2.85 8.21
N ILE A 170 20.43 -3.67 7.36
CA ILE A 170 19.72 -4.61 6.50
C ILE A 170 18.94 -5.65 7.33
N GLY A 171 19.52 -6.14 8.43
CA GLY A 171 18.88 -7.05 9.37
C GLY A 171 17.70 -6.42 10.11
N ARG A 172 17.86 -5.20 10.65
CA ARG A 172 16.79 -4.47 11.36
C ARG A 172 15.64 -4.10 10.43
N VAL A 173 15.92 -3.68 9.20
CA VAL A 173 14.87 -3.42 8.18
C VAL A 173 14.15 -4.70 7.81
N ARG A 174 14.88 -5.81 7.64
CA ARG A 174 14.28 -7.09 7.25
C ARG A 174 13.27 -7.60 8.27
N LYS A 175 13.44 -7.31 9.56
CA LYS A 175 12.52 -7.70 10.63
C LYS A 175 11.15 -7.02 10.55
N LEU A 176 11.01 -5.95 9.77
CA LEU A 176 9.75 -5.23 9.56
C LEU A 176 9.04 -5.72 8.30
N ASN A 177 7.79 -6.17 8.46
CA ASN A 177 6.89 -6.50 7.36
C ASN A 177 5.68 -5.56 7.41
N ILE A 178 5.28 -4.99 6.28
CA ILE A 178 4.17 -4.04 6.21
C ILE A 178 3.01 -4.66 5.44
N VAL A 179 1.80 -4.53 5.96
CA VAL A 179 0.55 -4.78 5.24
C VAL A 179 -0.16 -3.46 5.10
N ALA A 180 -0.42 -3.02 3.87
CA ALA A 180 -1.02 -1.73 3.58
C ALA A 180 -2.38 -1.89 2.87
N HIS A 181 -3.32 -0.99 3.16
CA HIS A 181 -4.61 -0.91 2.47
C HIS A 181 -4.90 0.52 1.99
N CYS A 182 -5.46 0.67 0.78
CA CYS A 182 -5.92 1.95 0.25
C CYS A 182 -4.86 3.06 0.34
N HIS A 183 -5.14 4.10 1.12
CA HIS A 183 -4.27 5.25 1.38
C HIS A 183 -2.91 4.90 1.96
N SER A 184 -2.82 3.79 2.70
CA SER A 184 -1.55 3.40 3.31
C SER A 184 -0.48 3.01 2.30
N ALA A 185 -0.85 2.72 1.04
CA ALA A 185 0.12 2.58 -0.03
C ALA A 185 0.82 3.91 -0.34
N TYR A 186 0.10 5.04 -0.30
CA TYR A 186 0.71 6.38 -0.40
C TYR A 186 1.65 6.64 0.78
N LEU A 187 1.19 6.34 2.00
CA LEU A 187 1.99 6.52 3.21
C LEU A 187 3.30 5.72 3.12
N PHE A 188 3.22 4.47 2.69
CA PHE A 188 4.39 3.62 2.50
C PHE A 188 5.40 4.23 1.51
N LEU A 189 4.96 4.73 0.35
CA LEU A 189 5.86 5.39 -0.60
C LEU A 189 6.50 6.67 -0.05
N LYS A 190 5.81 7.40 0.83
CA LYS A 190 6.40 8.57 1.50
C LYS A 190 7.46 8.16 2.52
N LEU A 191 7.17 7.14 3.33
CA LEU A 191 8.12 6.56 4.29
C LEU A 191 9.39 6.06 3.61
N GLU A 192 9.25 5.41 2.44
CA GLU A 192 10.38 4.87 1.70
C GLU A 192 11.27 5.98 1.08
N ASP A 193 10.65 7.08 0.62
CA ASP A 193 11.37 8.26 0.12
C ASP A 193 12.14 8.94 1.28
N MET A 194 11.52 9.08 2.45
CA MET A 194 12.18 9.59 3.66
C MET A 194 13.35 8.69 4.09
N MET A 195 13.15 7.37 4.08
CA MET A 195 14.21 6.41 4.38
C MET A 195 15.42 6.59 3.45
N GLN A 196 15.18 6.80 2.15
CA GLN A 196 16.22 7.04 1.17
C GLN A 196 16.98 8.34 1.39
N GLN A 197 16.27 9.41 1.78
CA GLN A 197 16.86 10.70 2.12
C GLN A 197 17.70 10.60 3.38
N LYS A 198 17.17 9.99 4.45
CA LYS A 198 17.86 9.81 5.72
C LYS A 198 19.10 8.94 5.61
N MET A 199 19.03 7.82 4.89
CA MET A 199 20.24 7.02 4.63
C MET A 199 21.29 7.80 3.83
N LYS A 200 20.89 8.69 2.93
CA LYS A 200 21.83 9.56 2.21
C LYS A 200 22.50 10.57 3.17
N GLU A 201 21.72 11.17 4.06
CA GLU A 201 22.21 12.09 5.10
C GLU A 201 23.21 11.39 6.04
N PHE A 202 22.95 10.14 6.42
CA PHE A 202 23.83 9.31 7.23
C PHE A 202 25.07 8.78 6.49
N GLY A 203 25.22 9.06 5.19
CA GLY A 203 26.39 8.67 4.41
C GLY A 203 26.39 7.20 3.97
N TYR A 204 25.23 6.55 3.83
CA TYR A 204 25.14 5.27 3.12
C TYR A 204 25.39 5.47 1.62
N SER A 205 26.15 4.56 1.01
CA SER A 205 26.36 4.51 -0.45
C SER A 205 25.07 4.16 -1.19
N ASP A 206 25.03 4.42 -2.50
CA ASP A 206 23.88 4.10 -3.35
C ASP A 206 23.55 2.59 -3.36
N GLU A 207 24.58 1.75 -3.34
CA GLU A 207 24.47 0.29 -3.31
C GLU A 207 23.86 -0.18 -1.98
N GLU A 208 24.37 0.34 -0.86
CA GLU A 208 23.86 0.00 0.47
C GLU A 208 22.40 0.45 0.63
N ARG A 209 22.07 1.67 0.20
CA ARG A 209 20.71 2.21 0.24
C ARG A 209 19.72 1.34 -0.54
N LYS A 210 20.09 0.87 -1.73
CA LYS A 210 19.27 -0.03 -2.54
C LYS A 210 19.11 -1.39 -1.86
N ALA A 211 20.20 -1.95 -1.36
CA ALA A 211 20.18 -3.27 -0.73
C ALA A 211 19.36 -3.30 0.56
N ILE A 212 19.51 -2.28 1.43
CA ILE A 212 18.72 -2.10 2.65
C ILE A 212 17.24 -1.92 2.31
N GLN A 213 16.91 -0.98 1.41
CA GLN A 213 15.51 -0.69 1.09
C GLN A 213 14.79 -1.88 0.44
N LYS A 214 15.49 -2.69 -0.36
CA LYS A 214 14.92 -3.91 -0.96
C LYS A 214 14.43 -4.90 0.11
N GLN A 215 14.96 -4.88 1.33
CA GLN A 215 14.52 -5.75 2.43
C GLN A 215 13.20 -5.32 3.07
N LEU A 216 12.75 -4.09 2.84
CA LEU A 216 11.47 -3.62 3.36
C LEU A 216 10.34 -4.23 2.53
N LEU A 217 9.61 -5.17 3.12
CA LEU A 217 8.46 -5.82 2.49
C LEU A 217 7.18 -5.04 2.76
N CYS A 218 6.45 -4.69 1.71
CA CYS A 218 5.07 -4.20 1.80
C CYS A 218 4.12 -5.05 0.95
N VAL A 219 3.09 -5.59 1.57
CA VAL A 219 1.97 -6.28 0.88
C VAL A 219 0.78 -5.32 0.88
N ALA A 220 0.50 -4.72 -0.28
CA ALA A 220 -0.48 -3.65 -0.43
C ALA A 220 -1.76 -4.13 -1.14
N PHE A 221 -2.91 -3.94 -0.52
CA PHE A 221 -4.24 -4.27 -1.03
C PHE A 221 -4.99 -3.00 -1.41
N ALA A 222 -5.65 -3.01 -2.57
CA ALA A 222 -6.33 -1.85 -3.14
C ALA A 222 -5.46 -0.56 -3.05
N PRO A 223 -4.19 -0.57 -3.50
CA PRO A 223 -3.28 0.54 -3.27
C PRO A 223 -3.71 1.82 -4.00
N TYR A 224 -4.05 2.88 -3.25
CA TYR A 224 -4.31 4.21 -3.82
C TYR A 224 -3.01 5.03 -3.92
N ALA A 225 -2.09 4.56 -4.75
CA ALA A 225 -0.77 5.14 -4.95
C ALA A 225 -0.22 4.85 -6.35
N PRO A 226 0.77 5.60 -6.86
CA PRO A 226 1.40 5.28 -8.13
C PRO A 226 2.13 3.93 -8.08
N LEU A 227 1.51 2.88 -8.64
CA LEU A 227 2.09 1.52 -8.67
C LEU A 227 3.38 1.43 -9.50
N GLY A 228 4.32 0.62 -9.04
CA GLY A 228 5.58 0.36 -9.75
C GLY A 228 6.63 1.46 -9.67
N VAL A 229 6.48 2.39 -8.73
CA VAL A 229 7.52 3.37 -8.40
C VAL A 229 8.28 3.02 -7.12
N SER A 230 7.81 2.00 -6.38
CA SER A 230 8.40 1.54 -5.13
C SER A 230 9.85 1.09 -5.33
N LYS A 231 10.74 1.56 -4.47
CA LYS A 231 12.14 1.08 -4.38
C LYS A 231 12.27 -0.09 -3.41
N SER A 232 11.32 -0.24 -2.51
CA SER A 232 11.19 -1.37 -1.58
C SER A 232 10.57 -2.60 -2.28
N THR A 233 10.59 -3.77 -1.63
CA THR A 233 9.85 -4.94 -2.12
C THR A 233 8.36 -4.76 -1.82
N MET A 234 7.66 -4.08 -2.72
CA MET A 234 6.22 -3.88 -2.64
C MET A 234 5.48 -4.85 -3.56
N LEU A 235 4.53 -5.60 -3.03
CA LEU A 235 3.60 -6.46 -3.75
C LEU A 235 2.23 -5.81 -3.73
N SER A 236 1.70 -5.47 -4.89
CA SER A 236 0.43 -4.74 -5.01
C SER A 236 -0.67 -5.65 -5.53
N PHE A 237 -1.84 -5.59 -4.91
CA PHE A 237 -3.01 -6.38 -5.26
C PHE A 237 -4.18 -5.43 -5.55
N GLY A 238 -4.75 -5.48 -6.75
CA GLY A 238 -5.85 -4.59 -7.13
C GLY A 238 -6.89 -5.27 -8.03
N SER A 239 -8.04 -4.61 -8.14
CA SER A 239 -9.17 -5.02 -8.98
C SER A 239 -9.44 -3.98 -10.06
N MET A 240 -9.88 -4.42 -11.25
CA MET A 240 -10.38 -3.50 -12.28
C MET A 240 -11.74 -2.90 -11.92
N LYS A 241 -12.50 -3.54 -11.02
CA LYS A 241 -13.80 -3.08 -10.54
C LYS A 241 -13.76 -2.31 -9.22
N ASP A 242 -12.58 -2.09 -8.65
CA ASP A 242 -12.41 -1.19 -7.51
C ASP A 242 -12.42 0.25 -8.01
N ASP A 243 -13.57 0.91 -7.94
CA ASP A 243 -13.79 2.28 -8.41
C ASP A 243 -13.20 3.37 -7.49
N GLU A 244 -12.66 3.00 -6.33
CA GLU A 244 -12.06 3.95 -5.38
C GLU A 244 -10.60 4.29 -5.69
N VAL A 245 -9.85 3.41 -6.37
CA VAL A 245 -8.38 3.53 -6.54
C VAL A 245 -7.92 3.65 -7.98
N TRP A 246 -8.75 4.22 -8.85
CA TRP A 246 -8.44 4.33 -10.27
C TRP A 246 -7.37 5.37 -10.57
N HIS A 247 -6.20 4.91 -11.03
CA HIS A 247 -5.09 5.76 -11.44
C HIS A 247 -5.30 6.52 -12.76
N GLN A 248 -6.45 6.31 -13.42
CA GLN A 248 -6.98 7.08 -14.57
C GLN A 248 -5.97 7.46 -15.66
N ASN A 249 -4.97 6.60 -15.88
CA ASN A 249 -3.96 6.79 -16.91
C ASN A 249 -4.28 5.95 -18.15
N ALA A 250 -3.50 6.13 -19.22
CA ALA A 250 -3.72 5.40 -20.46
C ALA A 250 -3.67 3.87 -20.28
N PHE A 251 -2.79 3.37 -19.41
CA PHE A 251 -2.72 1.95 -19.09
C PHE A 251 -4.02 1.45 -18.46
N HIS A 252 -4.51 2.16 -17.45
CA HIS A 252 -5.74 1.83 -16.74
C HIS A 252 -6.97 1.90 -17.67
N ARG A 253 -7.07 2.94 -18.51
CA ARG A 253 -8.13 3.06 -19.51
C ARG A 253 -8.16 1.84 -20.45
N GLU A 254 -7.01 1.44 -20.99
CA GLU A 254 -6.96 0.29 -21.88
C GLU A 254 -7.23 -1.03 -21.14
N ALA A 255 -6.81 -1.14 -19.86
CA ALA A 255 -7.13 -2.30 -19.04
C ALA A 255 -8.64 -2.43 -18.80
N GLN A 256 -9.32 -1.32 -18.50
CA GLN A 256 -10.78 -1.26 -18.40
C GLN A 256 -11.47 -1.60 -19.72
N ASN A 257 -10.93 -1.17 -20.86
CA ASN A 257 -11.49 -1.53 -22.17
C ASN A 257 -11.41 -3.05 -22.40
N LEU A 258 -10.27 -3.68 -22.09
CA LEU A 258 -10.13 -5.13 -22.16
C LEU A 258 -11.03 -5.85 -21.16
N ASP A 259 -11.24 -5.28 -19.98
CA ASP A 259 -12.11 -5.85 -18.97
C ASP A 259 -13.58 -5.87 -19.43
N LYS A 260 -14.05 -4.75 -20.01
CA LYS A 260 -15.40 -4.63 -20.59
C LYS A 260 -15.67 -5.64 -21.70
N THR A 261 -14.64 -6.05 -22.45
CA THR A 261 -14.77 -7.10 -23.50
C THR A 261 -14.53 -8.51 -22.97
N GLY A 262 -14.28 -8.68 -21.67
CA GLY A 262 -13.96 -9.97 -21.04
C GLY A 262 -12.58 -10.53 -21.40
N GLU A 263 -11.75 -9.73 -22.08
CA GLU A 263 -10.41 -10.09 -22.53
C GLU A 263 -9.33 -9.83 -21.47
N PHE A 264 -9.62 -9.01 -20.47
CA PHE A 264 -8.76 -8.89 -19.29
C PHE A 264 -8.97 -10.10 -18.38
N LYS A 265 -7.86 -10.68 -17.93
CA LYS A 265 -7.82 -11.81 -16.99
C LYS A 265 -6.76 -11.52 -15.95
N LEU A 266 -6.93 -12.08 -14.75
CA LEU A 266 -5.97 -11.98 -13.65
C LEU A 266 -4.55 -12.11 -14.17
N SER A 267 -3.74 -11.09 -13.96
CA SER A 267 -2.38 -10.96 -14.51
C SER A 267 -1.42 -10.47 -13.44
N TYR A 268 -0.17 -10.93 -13.52
CA TYR A 268 0.93 -10.45 -12.68
C TYR A 268 1.96 -9.69 -13.51
N PHE A 269 2.22 -8.44 -13.14
CA PHE A 269 3.17 -7.54 -13.77
C PHE A 269 4.46 -7.50 -12.94
N GLU A 270 5.52 -8.14 -13.42
CA GLU A 270 6.77 -8.38 -12.67
C GLU A 270 7.65 -7.13 -12.51
N GLU A 271 8.35 -7.05 -11.38
CA GLU A 271 9.48 -6.16 -11.01
C GLU A 271 9.58 -4.81 -11.73
N LYS A 272 10.09 -4.78 -12.97
CA LYS A 272 10.19 -3.55 -13.79
C LYS A 272 8.83 -2.87 -14.02
N LEU A 273 7.75 -3.60 -13.81
CA LEU A 273 6.36 -3.17 -13.91
C LEU A 273 5.68 -3.04 -12.54
N GLY A 274 6.41 -3.25 -11.45
CA GLY A 274 5.97 -2.89 -10.09
C GLY A 274 5.46 -4.00 -9.19
N ASN A 275 5.63 -5.27 -9.57
CA ASN A 275 5.11 -6.44 -8.85
C ASN A 275 3.62 -6.31 -8.51
N VAL A 276 2.81 -6.10 -9.55
CA VAL A 276 1.38 -5.82 -9.41
C VAL A 276 0.55 -7.01 -9.87
N PHE A 277 -0.35 -7.47 -9.03
CA PHE A 277 -1.44 -8.35 -9.40
C PHE A 277 -2.71 -7.55 -9.67
N VAL A 278 -3.34 -7.83 -10.81
CA VAL A 278 -4.59 -7.18 -11.19
C VAL A 278 -5.58 -8.23 -11.63
N ALA A 279 -6.71 -8.32 -10.92
CA ALA A 279 -7.87 -9.13 -11.28
C ALA A 279 -8.91 -8.29 -12.04
N SER A 280 -9.78 -8.96 -12.80
CA SER A 280 -11.02 -8.34 -13.31
C SER A 280 -11.97 -8.02 -12.15
N SER A 281 -12.17 -8.98 -11.25
CA SER A 281 -13.06 -8.87 -10.09
C SER A 281 -12.52 -9.73 -8.95
N MET A 282 -12.59 -9.23 -7.73
CA MET A 282 -12.26 -9.96 -6.51
C MET A 282 -13.44 -10.83 -6.03
N THR A 283 -14.67 -10.48 -6.42
CA THR A 283 -15.89 -11.10 -5.92
C THR A 283 -16.84 -11.57 -7.03
N GLU A 284 -17.75 -12.49 -6.68
CA GLU A 284 -18.79 -12.95 -7.60
C GLU A 284 -19.92 -11.92 -7.70
N GLY A 285 -19.95 -11.16 -8.80
CA GLY A 285 -21.11 -10.33 -9.16
C GLY A 285 -21.36 -9.08 -8.30
N GLN A 286 -20.50 -8.78 -7.33
CA GLN A 286 -20.57 -7.56 -6.52
C GLN A 286 -19.62 -6.49 -7.08
N VAL A 287 -20.00 -5.21 -6.90
CA VAL A 287 -19.25 -4.03 -7.38
C VAL A 287 -19.15 -3.01 -6.24
N GLY A 288 -18.09 -2.20 -6.21
CA GLY A 288 -17.91 -1.11 -5.22
C GLY A 288 -17.08 -1.53 -4.01
N SER A 289 -17.45 -1.07 -2.80
CA SER A 289 -16.66 -1.20 -1.55
C SER A 289 -16.12 -2.60 -1.20
N VAL A 290 -16.75 -3.67 -1.71
CA VAL A 290 -16.28 -5.05 -1.54
C VAL A 290 -15.05 -5.36 -2.38
N GLU A 291 -14.98 -4.84 -3.60
CA GLU A 291 -13.79 -4.91 -4.47
C GLU A 291 -12.62 -4.11 -3.89
N HIS A 292 -12.92 -3.10 -3.06
CA HIS A 292 -11.94 -2.26 -2.36
C HIS A 292 -11.44 -2.88 -1.03
N SER A 293 -12.26 -3.70 -0.35
CA SER A 293 -12.04 -4.12 1.05
C SER A 293 -11.70 -5.61 1.22
N PHE A 294 -10.82 -6.15 0.38
CA PHE A 294 -10.49 -7.58 0.34
C PHE A 294 -9.24 -7.99 1.13
N SER A 295 -8.70 -7.13 1.98
CA SER A 295 -7.49 -7.40 2.79
C SER A 295 -7.66 -8.50 3.85
N ASN A 296 -8.85 -9.11 3.96
CA ASN A 296 -9.12 -10.16 4.92
C ASN A 296 -8.73 -11.54 4.37
N TYR A 297 -7.57 -12.04 4.81
CA TYR A 297 -7.03 -13.36 4.45
C TYR A 297 -7.90 -14.56 4.84
N LEU A 298 -8.92 -14.34 5.67
CA LEU A 298 -9.88 -15.34 6.14
C LEU A 298 -11.27 -15.16 5.51
N MET A 299 -11.38 -14.41 4.42
CA MET A 299 -12.64 -14.28 3.69
C MET A 299 -13.19 -15.66 3.32
N PRO A 300 -14.48 -15.92 3.56
CA PRO A 300 -15.10 -17.16 3.12
C PRO A 300 -14.98 -17.29 1.60
N LYS A 301 -14.58 -18.47 1.12
CA LYS A 301 -14.46 -18.76 -0.32
C LYS A 301 -15.68 -18.34 -1.12
N ARG A 302 -16.89 -18.57 -0.59
CA ARG A 302 -18.17 -18.18 -1.19
C ARG A 302 -18.36 -16.68 -1.46
N ALA A 303 -17.48 -15.82 -0.96
CA ALA A 303 -17.52 -14.38 -1.19
C ALA A 303 -16.52 -13.93 -2.28
N LEU A 304 -15.62 -14.80 -2.73
CA LEU A 304 -14.55 -14.49 -3.68
C LEU A 304 -14.84 -15.12 -5.03
N SER A 305 -14.46 -14.43 -6.10
CA SER A 305 -14.35 -15.03 -7.43
C SER A 305 -13.14 -15.98 -7.47
N GLU A 306 -13.01 -16.80 -8.52
CA GLU A 306 -11.79 -17.61 -8.74
C GLU A 306 -10.53 -16.74 -8.77
N GLU A 307 -10.58 -15.58 -9.43
CA GLU A 307 -9.45 -14.64 -9.45
C GLU A 307 -9.19 -14.07 -8.06
N GLY A 308 -10.24 -13.76 -7.29
CA GLY A 308 -10.14 -13.31 -5.91
C GLY A 308 -9.51 -14.33 -4.97
N GLU A 309 -9.84 -15.61 -5.10
CA GLU A 309 -9.21 -16.69 -4.34
C GLU A 309 -7.70 -16.75 -4.61
N ILE A 310 -7.30 -16.60 -5.87
CA ILE A 310 -5.89 -16.60 -6.27
C ILE A 310 -5.16 -15.36 -5.72
N MET A 311 -5.81 -14.20 -5.75
CA MET A 311 -5.27 -12.96 -5.19
C MET A 311 -5.02 -13.08 -3.68
N VAL A 312 -6.00 -13.62 -2.94
CA VAL A 312 -5.88 -13.85 -1.50
C VAL A 312 -4.80 -14.90 -1.20
N LEU A 313 -4.69 -15.96 -2.01
CA LEU A 313 -3.62 -16.96 -1.90
C LEU A 313 -2.23 -16.31 -1.97
N PHE A 314 -1.97 -15.50 -3.00
CA PHE A 314 -0.68 -14.84 -3.18
C PHE A 314 -0.39 -13.78 -2.12
N GLY A 315 -1.38 -12.95 -1.78
CA GLY A 315 -1.24 -11.96 -0.70
C GLY A 315 -0.96 -12.62 0.65
N ARG A 316 -1.63 -13.73 0.96
CA ARG A 316 -1.39 -14.54 2.16
C ARG A 316 0.02 -15.10 2.17
N ASN A 317 0.46 -15.73 1.08
CA ASN A 317 1.78 -16.34 0.99
C ASN A 317 2.88 -15.28 1.16
N ALA A 318 2.72 -14.11 0.54
CA ALA A 318 3.66 -13.00 0.69
C ALA A 318 3.86 -12.60 2.15
N VAL A 319 2.78 -12.47 2.93
CA VAL A 319 2.88 -12.18 4.37
C VAL A 319 3.54 -13.33 5.13
N LEU A 320 3.08 -14.57 4.93
CA LEU A 320 3.59 -15.74 5.66
C LEU A 320 5.07 -15.99 5.40
N ASN A 321 5.48 -16.00 4.14
CA ASN A 321 6.87 -16.22 3.73
C ASN A 321 7.76 -15.02 4.08
N GLY A 322 7.22 -13.81 4.00
CA GLY A 322 7.86 -12.59 4.49
C GLY A 322 8.18 -12.67 5.98
N VAL A 323 7.20 -13.03 6.82
CA VAL A 323 7.40 -13.19 8.26
C VAL A 323 8.36 -14.35 8.57
N ARG A 324 8.19 -15.51 7.91
CA ARG A 324 9.09 -16.66 8.11
C ARG A 324 10.55 -16.29 7.80
N GLY A 325 10.80 -15.67 6.65
CA GLY A 325 12.13 -15.21 6.28
C GLY A 325 12.70 -14.20 7.28
N SER A 326 11.86 -13.30 7.82
CA SER A 326 12.28 -12.35 8.86
C SER A 326 12.75 -13.05 10.14
N LYS A 327 12.00 -14.05 10.62
CA LYS A 327 12.37 -14.83 11.81
C LYS A 327 13.68 -15.60 11.63
N GLU A 328 13.92 -16.08 10.42
CA GLU A 328 15.11 -16.85 10.05
C GLU A 328 16.30 -15.97 9.67
N GLY A 329 16.17 -14.63 9.73
CA GLY A 329 17.20 -13.70 9.28
C GLY A 329 17.47 -13.74 7.77
N ARG A 330 16.57 -14.36 6.98
CA ARG A 330 16.71 -14.47 5.53
C ARG A 330 16.31 -13.18 4.82
N LEU A 331 17.24 -12.70 4.02
CA LEU A 331 17.03 -11.58 3.10
C LEU A 331 16.03 -11.95 2.00
N ILE A 332 15.33 -10.94 1.49
CA ILE A 332 14.47 -11.03 0.32
C ILE A 332 15.35 -11.08 -0.92
N SER A 333 15.46 -12.29 -1.49
CA SER A 333 16.16 -12.56 -2.75
C SER A 333 15.32 -12.09 -3.95
N ASN A 334 14.08 -12.58 -4.03
CA ASN A 334 13.17 -12.38 -5.13
C ASN A 334 11.70 -12.51 -4.69
N VAL A 335 10.79 -12.03 -5.55
CA VAL A 335 9.35 -12.04 -5.29
C VAL A 335 8.72 -13.43 -5.42
N ARG A 336 9.28 -14.30 -6.26
CA ARG A 336 8.79 -15.68 -6.44
C ARG A 336 8.80 -16.45 -5.12
N ASP A 337 9.88 -16.36 -4.35
CA ASP A 337 10.02 -17.06 -3.07
C ASP A 337 8.98 -16.57 -2.05
N LEU A 338 8.70 -15.26 -2.03
CA LEU A 338 7.65 -14.68 -1.19
C LEU A 338 6.27 -15.22 -1.56
N LEU A 339 5.98 -15.37 -2.85
CA LEU A 339 4.65 -15.73 -3.33
C LEU A 339 4.38 -17.24 -3.34
N CYS A 340 5.41 -18.05 -3.57
CA CYS A 340 5.27 -19.49 -3.80
C CYS A 340 5.82 -20.34 -2.67
N GLY A 341 6.88 -19.87 -1.98
CA GLY A 341 7.70 -20.75 -1.15
C GLY A 341 8.10 -22.00 -1.94
N ASP A 342 7.96 -23.17 -1.30
CA ASP A 342 8.27 -24.47 -1.90
C ASP A 342 7.05 -25.16 -2.56
N ASP A 343 5.90 -24.49 -2.68
CA ASP A 343 4.68 -25.10 -3.22
C ASP A 343 4.68 -25.11 -4.76
N ALA A 344 4.86 -26.30 -5.35
CA ALA A 344 4.94 -26.48 -6.79
C ALA A 344 3.65 -26.07 -7.54
N LYS A 345 2.47 -26.22 -6.91
CA LYS A 345 1.18 -25.82 -7.52
C LYS A 345 1.07 -24.30 -7.61
N THR A 346 1.38 -23.60 -6.52
CA THR A 346 1.42 -22.14 -6.47
C THR A 346 2.47 -21.60 -7.43
N LEU A 347 3.65 -22.23 -7.53
CA LEU A 347 4.67 -21.86 -8.50
C LEU A 347 4.16 -21.98 -9.94
N CYS A 348 3.54 -23.11 -10.30
CA CYS A 348 2.97 -23.29 -11.64
C CYS A 348 1.92 -22.22 -11.95
N LEU A 349 1.08 -21.86 -10.98
CA LEU A 349 0.11 -20.78 -11.12
C LEU A 349 0.78 -19.42 -11.28
N PHE A 350 1.78 -19.10 -10.46
CA PHE A 350 2.55 -17.85 -10.53
C PHE A 350 3.20 -17.65 -11.90
N GLU A 351 3.85 -18.69 -12.43
CA GLU A 351 4.49 -18.65 -13.74
C GLU A 351 3.46 -18.41 -14.87
N LYS A 352 2.27 -19.03 -14.78
CA LYS A 352 1.16 -18.75 -15.72
C LYS A 352 0.71 -17.29 -15.65
N LEU A 353 0.55 -16.73 -14.45
CA LEU A 353 0.14 -15.33 -14.26
C LEU A 353 1.20 -14.35 -14.73
N ARG A 354 2.48 -14.66 -14.53
CA ARG A 354 3.62 -13.86 -15.02
C ARG A 354 3.66 -13.82 -16.54
N GLU A 355 3.56 -14.97 -17.20
CA GLU A 355 3.54 -15.03 -18.67
C GLU A 355 2.29 -14.36 -19.26
N ARG A 356 1.14 -14.48 -18.59
CA ARG A 356 -0.06 -13.73 -18.96
C ARG A 356 0.15 -12.22 -18.80
N GLY A 357 0.71 -11.76 -17.70
CA GLY A 357 0.99 -10.33 -17.48
C GLY A 357 1.90 -9.72 -18.53
N LYS A 358 2.94 -10.44 -18.98
CA LYS A 358 3.78 -10.02 -20.12
C LYS A 358 2.96 -9.80 -21.40
N LYS A 359 2.07 -10.76 -21.73
CA LYS A 359 1.20 -10.68 -22.92
C LYS A 359 0.18 -9.55 -22.80
N THR A 360 -0.48 -9.44 -21.64
CA THR A 360 -1.44 -8.37 -21.33
C THR A 360 -0.77 -7.00 -21.43
N TYR A 361 0.41 -6.83 -20.84
CA TYR A 361 1.17 -5.58 -20.91
C TYR A 361 1.50 -5.18 -22.35
N ALA A 362 2.01 -6.11 -23.15
CA ALA A 362 2.31 -5.85 -24.56
C ALA A 362 1.06 -5.41 -25.35
N LYS A 363 -0.09 -6.04 -25.09
CA LYS A 363 -1.38 -5.67 -25.68
C LYS A 363 -1.81 -4.25 -25.27
N LEU A 364 -1.75 -3.94 -23.98
CA LEU A 364 -2.09 -2.62 -23.44
C LEU A 364 -1.21 -1.52 -24.04
N MET A 365 0.10 -1.76 -24.14
CA MET A 365 1.02 -0.79 -24.75
C MET A 365 0.73 -0.55 -26.24
N ASN A 366 0.37 -1.61 -26.97
CA ASN A 366 -0.02 -1.47 -28.37
C ASN A 366 -1.32 -0.67 -28.53
N LEU A 367 -2.33 -0.91 -27.68
CA LEU A 367 -3.56 -0.13 -27.67
C LEU A 367 -3.30 1.35 -27.34
N ALA A 368 -2.51 1.61 -26.29
CA ALA A 368 -2.16 2.97 -25.88
C ALA A 368 -1.40 3.73 -26.99
N ARG A 369 -0.47 3.08 -27.69
CA ARG A 369 0.25 3.66 -28.85
C ARG A 369 -0.69 3.99 -30.00
N LYS A 370 -1.59 3.06 -30.36
CA LYS A 370 -2.60 3.28 -31.42
C LYS A 370 -3.47 4.49 -31.09
N PHE A 371 -3.96 4.58 -29.85
CA PHE A 371 -4.76 5.71 -29.39
C PHE A 371 -4.00 7.05 -29.51
N ALA A 372 -2.73 7.09 -29.08
CA ALA A 372 -1.91 8.29 -29.17
C ALA A 372 -1.70 8.74 -30.63
N LEU A 373 -1.45 7.80 -31.54
CA LEU A 373 -1.31 8.07 -32.98
C LEU A 373 -2.61 8.60 -33.60
N THR A 374 -3.75 8.03 -33.25
CA THR A 374 -5.06 8.50 -33.71
C THR A 374 -5.33 9.93 -33.25
N LYS A 375 -5.07 10.24 -31.97
CA LYS A 375 -5.24 11.59 -31.42
C LYS A 375 -4.33 12.60 -32.11
N ALA A 376 -3.07 12.24 -32.37
CA ALA A 376 -2.12 13.10 -33.07
C ALA A 376 -2.54 13.40 -34.52
N LYS A 377 -3.13 12.42 -35.22
CA LYS A 377 -3.69 12.63 -36.57
C LYS A 377 -4.90 13.57 -36.55
N GLN A 378 -5.81 13.39 -35.60
CA GLN A 378 -6.98 14.25 -35.43
C GLN A 378 -6.59 15.70 -35.11
N SER A 379 -5.57 15.93 -34.28
CA SER A 379 -5.07 17.28 -33.99
C SER A 379 -4.38 17.96 -35.18
N ARG A 380 -3.87 17.19 -36.15
CA ARG A 380 -3.23 17.72 -37.37
C ARG A 380 -4.22 17.96 -38.52
N GLY A 381 -5.41 17.39 -38.47
CA GLY A 381 -6.47 17.63 -39.46
C GLY A 381 -7.38 18.82 -39.14
N ASN A 382 -7.19 19.45 -37.97
CA ASN A 382 -7.92 20.64 -37.51
C ASN A 382 -7.04 21.91 -37.46
N LEU A 383 -5.85 21.86 -38.07
CA LEU A 383 -4.99 22.99 -38.42
C LEU A 383 -4.98 23.11 -39.94
#